data_AF-A0AAD0U0N3-F1
#
_entry.id   AF-A0AAD0U0N3-F1
#
_cell.length_a   1.000
_cell.length_b   1.000
_cell.length_c   1.000
_cell.angle_alpha   90.00
_cell.angle_beta   90.00
_cell.angle_gamma   90.00
#
_symmetry.space_group_name_H-M   'P 1'
#
loop_
_entity.id
_entity.type
_entity.pdbx_description
1 polymer ?
#
loop_
_entity_poly.entity_id
_entity_poly.type
_entity_poly.pdbx_seq_one_letter_code
_entity_poly.pdbx_strand_id
1 'polypeptide(L)'
;MRLLLTLLLITISGYAFAEEEAAELPPLNPKYKAEHAIALVNKGSGIYAFNLPGYKLPHDVQVVYRIKNPDVAFLDVVRNAELITLKPKPFNIQRLMRGEEITITADVYEGNYKKAGSLIYTNRTIEMSKQLYARQLKDLAKASQWQEYDMIDLGSTERIYIHKISQAPSFSHLIFVDLVNACMQKFRTSTLLPSQNELTYKFINCGTLKPLFYEAESLNK
;
A
#
# COMPACT_ATOMS: atom_id res chain seq x y z
N MET A 1 -21.20 -2.69 63.63
CA MET A 1 -19.88 -2.82 62.99
C MET A 1 -19.61 -4.18 62.34
N ARG A 2 -20.56 -5.14 62.30
CA ARG A 2 -20.41 -6.41 61.56
C ARG A 2 -21.10 -6.42 60.18
N LEU A 3 -22.06 -5.52 59.94
CA LEU A 3 -22.79 -5.42 58.66
C LEU A 3 -22.06 -4.63 57.56
N LEU A 4 -21.18 -3.70 57.93
CA LEU A 4 -20.42 -2.91 56.94
C LEU A 4 -19.24 -3.70 56.34
N LEU A 5 -18.72 -4.70 57.06
CA LEU A 5 -17.59 -5.49 56.57
C LEU A 5 -17.99 -6.53 55.52
N THR A 6 -19.24 -7.01 55.56
CA THR A 6 -19.77 -7.96 54.57
C THR A 6 -20.11 -7.32 53.23
N LEU A 7 -20.43 -6.02 53.20
CA LEU A 7 -20.77 -5.33 51.95
C LEU A 7 -19.54 -5.00 51.09
N LEU A 8 -18.36 -4.82 51.72
CA LEU A 8 -17.13 -4.47 51.01
C LEU A 8 -16.52 -5.67 50.24
N LEU A 9 -16.74 -6.90 50.72
CA LEU A 9 -16.20 -8.12 50.10
C LEU A 9 -16.91 -8.55 48.80
N ILE A 10 -18.10 -8.01 48.50
CA ILE A 10 -18.89 -8.42 47.32
C ILE A 10 -18.48 -7.63 46.05
N THR A 11 -17.73 -6.53 46.18
CA THR A 11 -17.41 -5.65 45.04
C THR A 11 -16.10 -6.01 44.31
N ILE A 12 -15.31 -6.96 44.80
CA ILE A 12 -13.99 -7.28 44.25
C ILE A 12 -14.03 -8.48 43.27
N SER A 13 -15.11 -9.26 43.24
CA SER A 13 -15.20 -10.50 42.45
C SER A 13 -15.61 -10.32 40.97
N GLY A 14 -15.62 -9.09 40.44
CA GLY A 14 -16.22 -8.79 39.13
C GLY A 14 -15.28 -8.47 37.96
N TYR A 15 -13.95 -8.45 38.14
CA TYR A 15 -13.04 -8.20 37.01
C TYR A 15 -12.75 -9.51 36.26
N ALA A 16 -13.73 -10.00 35.52
CA ALA A 16 -13.47 -10.91 34.43
C ALA A 16 -12.73 -10.12 33.34
N PHE A 17 -11.40 -10.26 33.29
CA PHE A 17 -10.66 -9.95 32.08
C PHE A 17 -11.17 -10.94 31.02
N ALA A 18 -12.08 -10.48 30.17
CA ALA A 18 -12.27 -11.11 28.87
C ALA A 18 -10.98 -10.86 28.10
N GLU A 19 -10.03 -11.78 28.25
CA GLU A 19 -8.94 -11.93 27.30
C GLU A 19 -9.65 -12.26 25.98
N GLU A 20 -9.78 -11.24 25.11
CA GLU A 20 -10.25 -11.42 23.74
C GLU A 20 -9.28 -12.41 23.12
N GLU A 21 -9.67 -13.69 23.11
CA GLU A 21 -8.93 -14.78 22.52
C GLU A 21 -8.74 -14.40 21.06
N ALA A 22 -7.58 -13.83 20.74
CA ALA A 22 -7.29 -13.25 19.45
C ALA A 22 -7.46 -14.37 18.43
N ALA A 23 -8.57 -14.35 17.70
CA ALA A 23 -8.93 -15.41 16.77
C ALA A 23 -7.72 -15.71 15.89
N GLU A 24 -7.22 -16.95 15.97
CA GLU A 24 -6.04 -17.34 15.21
C GLU A 24 -6.28 -17.02 13.73
N LEU A 25 -5.40 -16.19 13.16
CA LEU A 25 -5.51 -15.85 11.74
C LEU A 25 -5.45 -17.16 10.94
N PRO A 26 -6.32 -17.32 9.92
CA PRO A 26 -6.31 -18.54 9.11
C PRO A 26 -4.90 -18.78 8.55
N PRO A 27 -4.52 -20.04 8.25
CA PRO A 27 -3.20 -20.30 7.69
C PRO A 27 -2.98 -19.50 6.40
N LEU A 28 -1.73 -19.10 6.14
CA LEU A 28 -1.37 -18.43 4.89
C LEU A 28 -1.66 -19.37 3.72
N ASN A 29 -2.38 -18.89 2.70
CA ASN A 29 -2.62 -19.67 1.49
C ASN A 29 -1.30 -19.77 0.70
N PRO A 30 -0.77 -20.98 0.48
CA PRO A 30 0.55 -21.17 -0.14
C PRO A 30 0.61 -20.68 -1.58
N LYS A 31 -0.54 -20.55 -2.27
CA LYS A 31 -0.59 -20.04 -3.64
C LYS A 31 -0.11 -18.60 -3.74
N TYR A 32 -0.19 -17.81 -2.67
CA TYR A 32 0.34 -16.44 -2.62
C TYR A 32 1.87 -16.36 -2.50
N LYS A 33 2.58 -17.48 -2.37
CA LYS A 33 4.05 -17.50 -2.38
C LYS A 33 4.57 -17.37 -3.81
N ALA A 34 4.99 -16.16 -4.18
CA ALA A 34 5.47 -15.86 -5.53
C ALA A 34 6.43 -14.66 -5.54
N GLU A 35 7.05 -14.39 -6.68
CA GLU A 35 7.75 -13.12 -6.93
C GLU A 35 6.70 -12.03 -7.11
N HIS A 36 6.61 -11.11 -6.14
CA HIS A 36 5.69 -9.97 -6.20
C HIS A 36 6.46 -8.71 -6.57
N ALA A 37 6.38 -8.29 -7.83
CA ALA A 37 6.99 -7.04 -8.27
C ALA A 37 6.55 -5.86 -7.39
N ILE A 38 7.48 -5.00 -6.98
CA ILE A 38 7.20 -3.85 -6.12
C ILE A 38 7.80 -2.60 -6.75
N ALA A 39 7.05 -1.51 -6.81
CA ALA A 39 7.58 -0.17 -7.07
C ALA A 39 7.89 0.53 -5.74
N LEU A 40 9.00 1.26 -5.70
CA LEU A 40 9.31 2.14 -4.57
C LEU A 40 8.96 3.57 -4.93
N VAL A 41 8.18 4.21 -4.05
CA VAL A 41 7.80 5.62 -4.15
C VAL A 41 8.22 6.34 -2.88
N ASN A 42 8.40 7.66 -2.94
CA ASN A 42 8.95 8.42 -1.81
C ASN A 42 8.25 9.75 -1.57
N LYS A 43 8.27 10.19 -0.31
CA LYS A 43 7.98 11.57 0.11
C LYS A 43 8.87 11.94 1.28
N GLY A 44 9.61 13.05 1.16
CA GLY A 44 10.61 13.42 2.15
C GLY A 44 11.63 12.30 2.35
N SER A 45 11.80 11.85 3.59
CA SER A 45 12.63 10.69 3.96
C SER A 45 11.86 9.36 3.98
N GLY A 46 10.54 9.38 3.77
CA GLY A 46 9.72 8.18 3.72
C GLY A 46 9.83 7.47 2.38
N ILE A 47 10.08 6.16 2.41
CA ILE A 47 9.96 5.26 1.26
C ILE A 47 8.80 4.30 1.49
N TYR A 48 7.99 4.13 0.45
CA TYR A 48 6.83 3.27 0.44
C TYR A 48 6.95 2.26 -0.69
N ALA A 49 6.73 0.99 -0.35
CA ALA A 49 6.65 -0.12 -1.28
C ALA A 49 5.20 -0.32 -1.71
N PHE A 50 4.95 -0.23 -3.01
CA PHE A 50 3.67 -0.54 -3.64
C PHE A 50 3.84 -1.80 -4.50
N ASN A 51 3.12 -2.88 -4.20
CA ASN A 51 3.17 -4.05 -5.08
C ASN A 51 2.50 -3.74 -6.41
N LEU A 52 3.02 -4.27 -7.52
CA LEU A 52 2.38 -4.18 -8.83
C LEU A 52 1.31 -5.28 -8.91
N PRO A 53 0.02 -4.92 -8.86
CA PRO A 53 -1.07 -5.88 -8.80
C PRO A 53 -1.41 -6.46 -10.18
N GLY A 54 -2.20 -7.53 -10.20
CA GLY A 54 -2.83 -8.08 -11.39
C GLY A 54 -4.13 -8.80 -11.04
N TYR A 55 -5.01 -9.08 -12.00
CA TYR A 55 -6.34 -9.62 -11.70
C TYR A 55 -6.39 -11.06 -11.17
N LYS A 56 -5.28 -11.79 -11.26
CA LYS A 56 -5.25 -13.22 -10.95
C LYS A 56 -4.31 -13.48 -9.78
N LEU A 57 -4.68 -14.48 -8.98
CA LEU A 57 -3.79 -15.10 -8.01
C LEU A 57 -2.44 -15.44 -8.69
N PRO A 58 -1.29 -15.11 -8.07
CA PRO A 58 -1.12 -14.61 -6.71
C PRO A 58 -1.05 -13.08 -6.57
N HIS A 59 -1.34 -12.33 -7.63
CA HIS A 59 -1.12 -10.89 -7.70
C HIS A 59 -2.41 -10.07 -7.53
N ASP A 60 -3.52 -10.71 -7.16
CA ASP A 60 -4.86 -10.14 -6.97
C ASP A 60 -5.00 -9.30 -5.70
N VAL A 61 -3.98 -8.51 -5.36
CA VAL A 61 -3.90 -7.71 -4.15
C VAL A 61 -3.24 -6.37 -4.44
N GLN A 62 -3.74 -5.30 -3.81
CA GLN A 62 -3.07 -3.99 -3.73
C GLN A 62 -2.62 -3.77 -2.30
N VAL A 63 -1.33 -3.47 -2.11
CA VAL A 63 -0.69 -3.30 -0.82
C VAL A 63 0.30 -2.15 -0.92
N VAL A 64 0.22 -1.23 0.05
CA VAL A 64 1.22 -0.19 0.28
C VAL A 64 1.81 -0.39 1.66
N TYR A 65 3.14 -0.42 1.72
CA TYR A 65 3.90 -0.62 2.95
C TYR A 65 4.96 0.45 3.13
N ARG A 66 5.22 0.84 4.37
CA ARG A 66 6.37 1.70 4.70
C ARG A 66 7.63 0.83 4.85
N ILE A 67 8.72 1.25 4.20
CA ILE A 67 10.05 0.67 4.41
C ILE A 67 10.71 1.35 5.61
N LYS A 68 11.35 0.56 6.47
CA LYS A 68 12.09 1.07 7.64
C LYS A 68 13.45 1.62 7.23
N ASN A 69 13.77 2.82 7.72
CA ASN A 69 15.12 3.42 7.79
C ASN A 69 16.09 2.97 6.69
N PRO A 70 15.83 3.30 5.41
CA PRO A 70 16.80 3.09 4.36
C PRO A 70 18.11 3.83 4.71
N ASP A 71 19.27 3.23 4.44
CA ASP A 71 20.52 3.98 4.50
C ASP A 71 20.48 5.17 3.53
N VAL A 72 21.30 6.20 3.79
CA VAL A 72 21.27 7.46 3.04
C VAL A 72 21.50 7.22 1.54
N ALA A 73 22.41 6.32 1.18
CA ALA A 73 22.72 6.03 -0.22
C ALA A 73 21.50 5.42 -0.94
N PHE A 74 20.80 4.49 -0.31
CA PHE A 74 19.59 3.90 -0.88
C PHE A 74 18.43 4.89 -0.95
N LEU A 75 18.28 5.75 0.06
CA LEU A 75 17.30 6.82 0.02
C LEU A 75 17.55 7.77 -1.16
N ASP A 76 18.81 8.15 -1.40
CA ASP A 76 19.18 9.03 -2.51
C ASP A 76 18.91 8.38 -3.87
N VAL A 77 19.17 7.08 -4.03
CA VAL A 77 18.80 6.32 -5.24
C VAL A 77 17.30 6.40 -5.49
N VAL A 78 16.48 6.10 -4.48
CA VAL A 78 15.02 6.11 -4.63
C VAL A 78 14.46 7.51 -4.84
N ARG A 79 15.10 8.56 -4.30
CA ARG A 79 14.66 9.95 -4.46
C ARG A 79 14.93 10.52 -5.85
N ASN A 80 16.01 10.11 -6.49
CA ASN A 80 16.51 10.73 -7.72
C ASN A 80 16.11 9.96 -8.98
N ALA A 81 15.73 8.70 -8.86
CA ALA A 81 15.22 7.91 -9.98
C ALA A 81 13.76 8.25 -10.30
N GLU A 82 13.40 8.17 -11.58
CA GLU A 82 12.00 8.29 -12.03
C GLU A 82 11.14 7.13 -11.51
N LEU A 83 11.71 5.92 -11.50
CA LEU A 83 11.08 4.71 -11.03
C LEU A 83 12.16 3.79 -10.44
N ILE A 84 11.92 3.25 -9.25
CA ILE A 84 12.66 2.09 -8.74
C ILE A 84 11.71 0.91 -8.67
N THR A 85 12.13 -0.23 -9.19
CA THR A 85 11.40 -1.49 -9.01
C THR A 85 12.26 -2.54 -8.32
N LEU A 86 11.62 -3.30 -7.44
CA LEU A 86 12.19 -4.45 -6.77
C LEU A 86 11.75 -5.72 -7.46
N LYS A 87 12.72 -6.61 -7.67
CA LYS A 87 12.50 -8.01 -8.00
C LYS A 87 12.81 -8.86 -6.75
N PRO A 88 11.82 -9.12 -5.89
CA PRO A 88 12.05 -9.87 -4.66
C PRO A 88 12.17 -11.37 -4.90
N LYS A 89 12.93 -12.05 -4.03
CA LYS A 89 12.81 -13.50 -3.89
C LYS A 89 11.36 -13.87 -3.52
N PRO A 90 10.87 -15.05 -3.93
CA PRO A 90 9.49 -15.42 -3.67
C PRO A 90 9.12 -15.39 -2.17
N PHE A 91 8.03 -14.70 -1.84
CA PHE A 91 7.49 -14.62 -0.48
C PHE A 91 5.95 -14.64 -0.52
N ASN A 92 5.30 -14.90 0.62
CA ASN A 92 3.84 -14.89 0.70
C ASN A 92 3.32 -13.49 1.00
N ILE A 93 2.70 -12.83 0.01
CA ILE A 93 2.21 -11.45 0.14
C ILE A 93 1.08 -11.29 1.16
N GLN A 94 0.39 -12.37 1.56
CA GLN A 94 -0.61 -12.29 2.62
C GLN A 94 -0.02 -11.87 3.97
N ARG A 95 1.29 -12.06 4.20
CA ARG A 95 1.96 -11.51 5.39
C ARG A 95 1.87 -9.99 5.42
N LEU A 96 2.10 -9.34 4.27
CA LEU A 96 1.90 -7.90 4.15
C LEU A 96 0.43 -7.54 4.29
N MET A 97 -0.52 -8.31 3.75
CA MET A 97 -1.96 -8.05 3.95
C MET A 97 -2.41 -8.14 5.41
N ARG A 98 -1.70 -8.90 6.25
CA ARG A 98 -1.97 -9.05 7.69
C ARG A 98 -1.31 -7.98 8.56
N GLY A 99 -0.54 -7.07 7.96
CA GLY A 99 0.18 -6.06 8.73
C GLY A 99 1.45 -6.57 9.40
N GLU A 100 1.95 -7.76 9.04
CA GLU A 100 3.17 -8.31 9.63
C GLU A 100 4.40 -7.48 9.24
N GLU A 101 5.29 -7.24 10.20
CA GLU A 101 6.64 -6.74 9.90
C GLU A 101 7.48 -7.87 9.31
N ILE A 102 8.00 -7.68 8.10
CA ILE A 102 8.78 -8.72 7.41
C ILE A 102 10.01 -8.12 6.74
N THR A 103 11.06 -8.91 6.61
CA THR A 103 12.21 -8.58 5.77
C THR A 103 12.17 -9.43 4.52
N ILE A 104 12.24 -8.78 3.35
CA ILE A 104 12.39 -9.46 2.06
C ILE A 104 13.79 -9.23 1.50
N THR A 105 14.23 -10.11 0.61
CA THR A 105 15.47 -9.94 -0.15
C THR A 105 15.10 -9.68 -1.61
N ALA A 106 15.65 -8.63 -2.22
CA ALA A 106 15.32 -8.25 -3.59
C ALA A 106 16.53 -7.71 -4.36
N ASP A 107 16.50 -7.93 -5.67
CA ASP A 107 17.31 -7.15 -6.59
C ASP A 107 16.61 -5.81 -6.84
N VAL A 108 17.37 -4.72 -6.87
CA VAL A 108 16.87 -3.35 -7.04
C VAL A 108 17.23 -2.86 -8.42
N TYR A 109 16.24 -2.40 -9.17
CA TYR A 109 16.40 -1.85 -10.50
C TYR A 109 15.98 -0.38 -10.54
N GLU A 110 16.75 0.43 -11.25
CA GLU A 110 16.31 1.72 -11.77
C GLU A 110 15.51 1.49 -13.05
N GLY A 111 14.28 1.98 -13.10
CA GLY A 111 13.29 1.66 -14.11
C GLY A 111 12.52 0.36 -13.83
N ASN A 112 11.82 -0.15 -14.84
CA ASN A 112 11.00 -1.36 -14.75
C ASN A 112 11.83 -2.62 -15.04
N TYR A 113 12.04 -3.46 -14.02
CA TYR A 113 12.86 -4.67 -14.13
C TYR A 113 12.30 -5.72 -15.11
N LYS A 114 10.99 -5.69 -15.42
CA LYS A 114 10.38 -6.59 -16.43
C LYS A 114 10.63 -6.11 -17.86
N LYS A 115 11.22 -4.92 -18.02
CA LYS A 115 11.60 -4.30 -19.30
C LYS A 115 13.11 -4.04 -19.30
N ALA A 116 13.53 -2.84 -19.66
CA ALA A 116 14.93 -2.44 -19.79
C ALA A 116 15.48 -1.73 -18.54
N GLY A 117 15.00 -2.07 -17.34
CA GLY A 117 15.52 -1.49 -16.10
C GLY A 117 16.99 -1.87 -15.83
N SER A 118 17.75 -0.96 -15.23
CA SER A 118 19.16 -1.16 -14.88
C SER A 118 19.30 -1.68 -13.45
N LEU A 119 20.00 -2.80 -13.28
CA LEU A 119 20.27 -3.39 -11.97
C LEU A 119 21.25 -2.51 -11.16
N ILE A 120 20.85 -2.07 -9.97
CA ILE A 120 21.64 -1.20 -9.09
C ILE A 120 22.17 -1.97 -7.87
N TYR A 121 21.33 -2.82 -7.27
CA TYR A 121 21.74 -3.68 -6.14
C TYR A 121 21.27 -5.11 -6.35
N THR A 122 22.07 -6.07 -5.90
CA THR A 122 21.69 -7.48 -5.84
C THR A 122 21.42 -7.92 -4.40
N ASN A 123 20.43 -8.79 -4.22
CA ASN A 123 20.10 -9.42 -2.93
C ASN A 123 20.02 -8.44 -1.74
N ARG A 124 19.52 -7.22 -1.95
CA ARG A 124 19.38 -6.23 -0.89
C ARG A 124 18.24 -6.61 0.05
N THR A 125 18.47 -6.48 1.36
CA THR A 125 17.43 -6.68 2.37
C THR A 125 16.55 -5.43 2.48
N ILE A 126 15.24 -5.62 2.46
CA ILE A 126 14.24 -4.56 2.54
C ILE A 126 13.30 -4.88 3.72
N GLU A 127 13.32 -4.01 4.73
CA GLU A 127 12.50 -4.15 5.94
C GLU A 127 11.14 -3.46 5.75
N MET A 128 10.10 -4.26 5.62
CA MET A 128 8.71 -3.83 5.46
C MET A 128 8.11 -3.65 6.85
N SER A 129 8.00 -2.40 7.29
CA SER A 129 7.72 -2.05 8.70
C SER A 129 6.27 -1.76 9.05
N LYS A 130 5.47 -1.22 8.13
CA LYS A 130 4.10 -0.83 8.46
C LYS A 130 3.20 -0.92 7.25
N GLN A 131 2.09 -1.65 7.39
CA GLN A 131 1.02 -1.61 6.41
C GLN A 131 0.34 -0.25 6.44
N LEU A 132 0.23 0.35 5.26
CA LEU A 132 -0.50 1.60 5.06
C LEU A 132 -1.80 1.37 4.31
N TYR A 133 -1.84 0.35 3.45
CA TYR A 133 -3.03 -0.03 2.70
C TYR A 133 -2.94 -1.51 2.31
N ALA A 134 -4.06 -2.22 2.36
CA ALA A 134 -4.19 -3.55 1.79
C ALA A 134 -5.63 -3.78 1.31
N ARG A 135 -5.77 -4.29 0.09
CA ARG A 135 -7.06 -4.62 -0.53
C ARG A 135 -6.89 -5.81 -1.45
N GLN A 136 -7.79 -6.79 -1.36
CA GLN A 136 -7.86 -7.84 -2.37
C GLN A 136 -8.69 -7.37 -3.56
N LEU A 137 -8.30 -7.74 -4.77
CA LEU A 137 -9.00 -7.43 -6.02
C LEU A 137 -10.17 -8.38 -6.27
N LYS A 138 -11.13 -8.39 -5.34
CA LYS A 138 -12.39 -9.14 -5.42
C LYS A 138 -13.57 -8.20 -5.63
N ASP A 139 -14.63 -8.72 -6.26
CA ASP A 139 -15.90 -8.02 -6.47
C ASP A 139 -15.72 -6.61 -7.06
N LEU A 140 -14.86 -6.54 -8.09
CA LEU A 140 -14.45 -5.29 -8.69
C LEU A 140 -15.61 -4.61 -9.42
N ALA A 141 -15.75 -3.30 -9.20
CA ALA A 141 -16.64 -2.45 -9.99
C ALA A 141 -16.30 -2.55 -11.49
N LYS A 142 -17.30 -2.37 -12.35
CA LYS A 142 -17.10 -2.32 -13.80
C LYS A 142 -16.18 -1.15 -14.16
N ALA A 143 -15.37 -1.31 -15.20
CA ALA A 143 -14.59 -0.21 -15.77
C ALA A 143 -15.51 0.97 -16.10
N SER A 144 -15.11 2.17 -15.69
CA SER A 144 -15.92 3.38 -15.80
C SER A 144 -15.02 4.59 -15.99
N GLN A 145 -15.59 5.68 -16.53
CA GLN A 145 -14.95 6.99 -16.50
C GLN A 145 -15.00 7.60 -15.10
N TRP A 146 -15.82 7.07 -14.18
CA TRP A 146 -15.79 7.45 -12.79
C TRP A 146 -14.66 6.70 -12.08
N GLN A 147 -13.59 7.44 -11.76
CA GLN A 147 -12.44 6.91 -11.05
C GLN A 147 -12.65 7.11 -9.54
N GLU A 148 -12.30 6.11 -8.76
CA GLU A 148 -12.42 6.12 -7.31
C GLU A 148 -11.05 5.88 -6.66
N TYR A 149 -10.79 6.59 -5.57
CA TYR A 149 -9.54 6.56 -4.83
C TYR A 149 -9.79 6.32 -3.35
N ASP A 150 -9.03 5.40 -2.77
CA ASP A 150 -8.92 5.32 -1.32
C ASP A 150 -7.79 6.25 -0.84
N MET A 151 -7.92 6.75 0.39
CA MET A 151 -6.98 7.67 1.00
C MET A 151 -6.16 6.94 2.05
N ILE A 152 -4.84 7.10 1.97
CA ILE A 152 -3.86 6.59 2.94
C ILE A 152 -3.37 7.76 3.77
N ASP A 153 -3.55 7.69 5.09
CA ASP A 153 -3.09 8.72 6.03
C ASP A 153 -1.62 8.51 6.40
N LEU A 154 -0.79 9.53 6.16
CA LEU A 154 0.64 9.54 6.55
C LEU A 154 0.90 10.37 7.82
N GLY A 155 -0.12 11.02 8.37
CA GLY A 155 -0.06 11.93 9.51
C GLY A 155 -0.27 13.40 9.11
N SER A 156 -0.72 14.23 10.07
CA SER A 156 -1.02 15.65 9.85
C SER A 156 -1.95 15.85 8.64
N THR A 157 -1.52 16.60 7.63
CA THR A 157 -2.22 16.84 6.36
C THR A 157 -1.72 15.96 5.21
N GLU A 158 -0.67 15.15 5.42
CA GLU A 158 -0.05 14.36 4.35
C GLU A 158 -0.87 13.11 4.02
N ARG A 159 -1.21 12.93 2.74
CA ARG A 159 -1.99 11.79 2.25
C ARG A 159 -1.38 11.19 0.98
N ILE A 160 -1.58 9.89 0.80
CA ILE A 160 -1.44 9.23 -0.51
C ILE A 160 -2.83 8.81 -0.98
N TYR A 161 -3.21 9.22 -2.17
CA TYR A 161 -4.40 8.69 -2.84
C TYR A 161 -3.99 7.52 -3.72
N ILE A 162 -4.66 6.38 -3.55
CA ILE A 162 -4.44 5.17 -4.34
C ILE A 162 -5.69 4.84 -5.15
N HIS A 163 -5.51 4.63 -6.46
CA HIS A 163 -6.62 4.26 -7.33
C HIS A 163 -7.18 2.89 -6.94
N LYS A 164 -8.50 2.82 -6.79
CA LYS A 164 -9.24 1.58 -6.57
C LYS A 164 -9.39 0.88 -7.91
N ILE A 165 -8.52 -0.10 -8.15
CA ILE A 165 -8.58 -0.90 -9.38
C ILE A 165 -9.99 -1.47 -9.55
N SER A 166 -10.61 -1.16 -10.70
CA SER A 166 -11.82 -1.75 -11.24
C SER A 166 -11.50 -2.95 -12.15
N GLN A 167 -12.52 -3.57 -12.72
CA GLN A 167 -12.36 -4.51 -13.85
C GLN A 167 -11.63 -3.85 -15.02
N ALA A 168 -11.05 -4.67 -15.91
CA ALA A 168 -10.32 -4.19 -17.06
C ALA A 168 -11.21 -3.40 -18.04
N PRO A 169 -10.68 -2.35 -18.69
CA PRO A 169 -9.37 -1.78 -18.47
C PRO A 169 -9.30 -0.92 -17.20
N SER A 170 -8.16 -0.96 -16.50
CA SER A 170 -7.87 -0.18 -15.30
C SER A 170 -6.38 0.19 -15.23
N PHE A 171 -5.95 0.83 -14.16
CA PHE A 171 -4.58 1.28 -13.96
C PHE A 171 -4.22 1.34 -12.46
N SER A 172 -2.92 1.27 -12.19
CA SER A 172 -2.35 1.57 -10.88
C SER A 172 -1.91 3.03 -10.86
N HIS A 173 -2.39 3.81 -9.89
CA HIS A 173 -1.98 5.19 -9.72
C HIS A 173 -1.89 5.54 -8.23
N LEU A 174 -0.77 6.13 -7.85
CA LEU A 174 -0.54 6.70 -6.54
C LEU A 174 -0.14 8.17 -6.72
N ILE A 175 -0.74 9.05 -5.93
CA ILE A 175 -0.39 10.47 -5.87
C ILE A 175 -0.34 10.93 -4.42
N PHE A 176 0.72 11.64 -4.07
CA PHE A 176 0.82 12.33 -2.79
C PHE A 176 0.12 13.68 -2.86
N VAL A 177 -0.55 14.04 -1.76
CA VAL A 177 -1.24 15.31 -1.57
C VAL A 177 -1.00 15.80 -0.14
N ASP A 178 -0.76 17.09 0.07
CA ASP A 178 -1.01 17.72 1.37
C ASP A 178 -2.43 18.31 1.41
N LEU A 179 -3.26 17.88 2.36
CA LEU A 179 -4.66 18.30 2.46
C LEU A 179 -4.78 19.68 3.11
N VAL A 180 -4.43 20.70 2.33
CA VAL A 180 -4.72 22.10 2.68
C VAL A 180 -6.19 22.43 2.38
N ASN A 181 -6.81 21.71 1.44
CA ASN A 181 -8.17 21.95 0.94
C ASN A 181 -8.99 20.65 0.84
N ALA A 182 -10.29 20.78 0.52
CA ALA A 182 -11.16 19.64 0.26
C ALA A 182 -10.72 18.89 -1.01
N CYS A 183 -10.48 17.58 -0.89
CA CYS A 183 -10.04 16.74 -1.99
C CYS A 183 -11.08 15.66 -2.32
N MET A 184 -11.45 15.53 -3.60
CA MET A 184 -12.44 14.55 -4.03
C MET A 184 -11.79 13.17 -4.22
N GLN A 185 -12.40 12.15 -3.62
CA GLN A 185 -12.01 10.74 -3.81
C GLN A 185 -12.65 10.09 -5.04
N LYS A 186 -13.63 10.74 -5.65
CA LYS A 186 -14.34 10.23 -6.83
C LYS A 186 -14.56 11.35 -7.83
N PHE A 187 -14.15 11.13 -9.06
CA PHE A 187 -14.30 12.11 -10.14
C PHE A 187 -14.40 11.43 -11.50
N ARG A 188 -14.92 12.16 -12.48
CA ARG A 188 -15.04 11.69 -13.85
C ARG A 188 -13.84 12.09 -14.70
N THR A 189 -13.34 11.17 -15.51
CA THR A 189 -12.27 11.35 -16.49
C THR A 189 -12.78 11.29 -17.93
N SER A 190 -11.93 11.71 -18.87
CA SER A 190 -12.23 11.77 -20.30
C SER A 190 -12.36 10.37 -20.92
N THR A 191 -11.55 9.42 -20.47
CA THR A 191 -11.53 8.03 -20.93
C THR A 191 -11.52 7.05 -19.75
N LEU A 192 -11.65 5.75 -20.04
CA LEU A 192 -11.50 4.67 -19.05
C LEU A 192 -10.04 4.54 -18.56
N LEU A 193 -9.07 4.88 -19.42
CA LEU A 193 -7.64 4.90 -19.15
C LEU A 193 -7.10 6.33 -19.34
N PRO A 194 -7.36 7.24 -18.39
CA PRO A 194 -6.89 8.62 -18.44
C PRO A 194 -5.36 8.69 -18.32
N SER A 195 -4.76 9.73 -18.91
CA SER A 195 -3.33 9.98 -18.72
C SER A 195 -2.99 10.39 -17.28
N GLN A 196 -1.75 10.17 -16.86
CA GLN A 196 -1.25 10.65 -15.56
C GLN A 196 -1.41 12.18 -15.40
N ASN A 197 -1.26 12.94 -16.49
CA ASN A 197 -1.45 14.39 -16.47
C ASN A 197 -2.91 14.77 -16.20
N GLU A 198 -3.87 14.09 -16.83
CA GLU A 198 -5.28 14.30 -16.53
C GLU A 198 -5.59 13.96 -15.07
N LEU A 199 -5.10 12.81 -14.59
CA LEU A 199 -5.30 12.39 -13.21
C LEU A 199 -4.73 13.42 -12.23
N THR A 200 -3.50 13.89 -12.45
CA THR A 200 -2.86 14.91 -11.61
C THR A 200 -3.69 16.19 -11.58
N TYR A 201 -4.22 16.62 -12.73
CA TYR A 201 -5.09 17.80 -12.81
C TYR A 201 -6.38 17.66 -11.98
N LYS A 202 -6.94 16.44 -11.85
CA LYS A 202 -8.12 16.21 -10.98
C LYS A 202 -7.86 16.46 -9.50
N PHE A 203 -6.59 16.42 -9.07
CA PHE A 203 -6.19 16.71 -7.70
C PHE A 203 -5.72 18.15 -7.48
N ILE A 204 -5.73 19.03 -8.50
CA ILE A 204 -5.09 20.36 -8.44
C ILE A 204 -5.58 21.25 -7.27
N ASN A 205 -6.83 21.06 -6.85
CA ASN A 205 -7.42 21.82 -5.75
C ASN A 205 -7.12 21.25 -4.36
N CYS A 206 -6.48 20.08 -4.27
CA CYS A 206 -6.29 19.39 -3.00
C CYS A 206 -5.12 19.94 -2.17
N GLY A 207 -4.14 20.58 -2.81
CA GLY A 207 -2.94 21.13 -2.21
C GLY A 207 -1.72 20.93 -3.10
N THR A 208 -0.53 20.83 -2.49
CA THR A 208 0.71 20.43 -3.16
C THR A 208 0.60 18.98 -3.61
N LEU A 209 0.90 18.74 -4.88
CA LEU A 209 0.83 17.43 -5.51
C LEU A 209 2.22 16.89 -5.81
N LYS A 210 2.39 15.59 -5.60
CA LYS A 210 3.51 14.83 -6.17
C LYS A 210 2.99 13.52 -6.74
N PRO A 211 2.94 13.36 -8.08
CA PRO A 211 2.69 12.06 -8.68
C PRO A 211 3.74 11.06 -8.19
N LEU A 212 3.30 9.88 -7.73
CA LEU A 212 4.18 8.88 -7.16
C LEU A 212 4.37 7.69 -8.10
N PHE A 213 3.29 7.25 -8.75
CA PHE A 213 3.33 6.09 -9.63
C PHE A 213 2.15 6.10 -10.58
N TYR A 214 2.37 5.68 -11.84
CA TYR A 214 1.31 5.41 -12.82
C TYR A 214 1.71 4.25 -13.74
N GLU A 215 0.83 3.25 -13.88
CA GLU A 215 1.04 2.11 -14.79
C GLU A 215 -0.31 1.49 -15.17
N ALA A 216 -0.55 1.23 -16.46
CA ALA A 216 -1.84 0.75 -16.97
C ALA A 216 -1.75 -0.51 -17.85
N GLU A 217 -0.56 -0.88 -18.31
CA GLU A 217 -0.34 -2.00 -19.23
C GLU A 217 -0.73 -3.33 -18.59
N SER A 218 -0.38 -3.54 -17.32
CA SER A 218 -0.66 -4.80 -16.60
C SER A 218 -2.14 -5.04 -16.29
N LEU A 219 -2.98 -4.00 -16.37
CA LEU A 219 -4.39 -4.01 -15.99
C LEU A 219 -5.32 -3.69 -17.17
N ASN A 220 -4.80 -3.77 -18.39
CA ASN A 220 -5.56 -3.44 -19.59
C ASN A 220 -6.51 -4.56 -20.05
N LYS A 221 -6.30 -5.81 -19.63
CA LYS A 221 -7.07 -7.00 -20.05
C LYS A 221 -7.31 -7.99 -18.92
#